data_AF-A0A0A9HHM7-F1
#
_entry.id   AF-A0A0A9HHM7-F1
#
_cell.length_a   1.000
_cell.length_b   1.000
_cell.length_c   1.000
_cell.angle_alpha   90.00
_cell.angle_beta   90.00
_cell.angle_gamma   90.00
#
_symmetry.space_group_name_H-M   'P 1'
#
loop_
_entity.id
_entity.type
_entity.pdbx_description
1 polymer ?
#
loop_
_entity_poly.entity_id
_entity_poly.type
_entity_poly.pdbx_seq_one_letter_code
_entity_poly.pdbx_strand_id
1 'polypeptide(L)'
;MAADVWGLGVTVLELFLGRPAVPAAVKKPSVVELRQAICNGEPPRVPEDVEASPELREFVAACLQKDPWRRATVPQLLHHSLVTRARR
;
A
#
# COMPACT_ATOMS: atom_id res chain seq x y z
N MET A 1 4.97 12.05 7.59
CA MET A 1 4.24 12.29 6.32
C MET A 1 4.43 11.18 5.30
N ALA A 2 5.63 10.98 4.71
CA ALA A 2 5.82 9.90 3.74
C ALA A 2 5.56 8.50 4.35
N ALA A 3 5.96 8.28 5.61
CA ALA A 3 5.65 7.05 6.35
C ALA A 3 4.14 6.83 6.52
N ASP A 4 3.36 7.90 6.76
CA ASP A 4 1.91 7.81 6.92
C ASP A 4 1.23 7.38 5.61
N VAL A 5 1.73 7.86 4.47
CA VAL A 5 1.27 7.42 3.14
C VAL A 5 1.54 5.93 2.92
N TRP A 6 2.67 5.41 3.39
CA TRP A 6 2.94 3.98 3.33
C TRP A 6 1.97 3.19 4.21
N GLY A 7 1.75 3.65 5.44
CA GLY A 7 0.77 3.05 6.35
C GLY A 7 -0.63 2.99 5.72
N LEU A 8 -1.06 4.07 5.08
CA LEU A 8 -2.30 4.11 4.32
C LEU A 8 -2.35 3.07 3.20
N GLY A 9 -1.28 2.97 2.40
CA GLY A 9 -1.18 1.97 1.32
C GLY A 9 -1.30 0.54 1.83
N VAL A 10 -0.65 0.24 2.96
CA VAL A 10 -0.75 -1.08 3.62
C VAL A 10 -2.19 -1.32 4.07
N THR A 11 -2.81 -0.38 4.78
CA THR A 11 -4.19 -0.52 5.25
C THR A 11 -5.18 -0.73 4.10
N VAL A 12 -5.08 0.05 3.01
CA VAL A 12 -5.95 -0.12 1.84
C VAL A 12 -5.79 -1.49 1.21
N LEU A 13 -4.55 -1.97 1.07
CA LEU A 13 -4.27 -3.29 0.50
C LEU A 13 -4.78 -4.41 1.42
N GLU A 14 -4.65 -4.28 2.73
CA GLU A 14 -5.17 -5.25 3.72
C GLU A 14 -6.70 -5.34 3.69
N LEU A 15 -7.37 -4.18 3.63
CA LEU A 15 -8.83 -4.12 3.52
C LEU A 15 -9.31 -4.76 2.22
N PHE A 16 -8.60 -4.53 1.11
CA PHE A 16 -8.93 -5.13 -0.18
C PHE A 16 -8.72 -6.65 -0.20
N LEU A 17 -7.61 -7.14 0.36
CA LEU A 17 -7.28 -8.57 0.35
C LEU A 17 -8.00 -9.36 1.46
N GLY A 18 -8.53 -8.68 2.48
CA GLY A 18 -9.13 -9.32 3.66
C GLY A 18 -8.12 -10.05 4.55
N ARG A 19 -6.82 -9.75 4.41
CA ARG A 19 -5.72 -10.40 5.15
C ARG A 19 -4.51 -9.47 5.31
N PRO A 20 -3.62 -9.71 6.27
CA PRO A 20 -2.40 -8.92 6.45
C PRO A 20 -1.55 -8.87 5.18
N ALA A 21 -1.07 -7.69 4.83
CA ALA A 21 -0.25 -7.47 3.64
C ALA A 21 1.25 -7.43 3.98
N VAL A 22 1.61 -7.12 5.24
CA VAL A 22 3.01 -7.01 5.70
C VAL A 22 3.22 -7.59 7.10
N PRO A 23 4.08 -8.62 7.27
CA PRO A 23 4.55 -9.55 6.24
C PRO A 23 3.39 -10.45 5.81
N ALA A 24 3.33 -10.76 4.52
CA ALA A 24 2.38 -11.75 4.02
C ALA A 24 2.55 -13.07 4.79
N ALA A 25 1.42 -13.66 5.20
CA ALA A 25 1.32 -14.96 5.89
C ALA A 25 1.84 -15.05 7.35
N VAL A 26 2.39 -13.99 7.95
CA VAL A 26 2.80 -14.00 9.37
C VAL A 26 1.68 -13.40 10.22
N LYS A 27 1.02 -14.21 11.06
CA LYS A 27 -0.10 -13.75 11.92
C LYS A 27 0.31 -12.71 12.97
N LYS A 28 1.52 -12.82 13.52
CA LYS A 28 2.05 -11.97 14.60
C LYS A 28 3.56 -11.76 14.41
N PRO A 29 3.96 -10.93 13.44
CA PRO A 29 5.37 -10.66 13.19
C PRO A 29 5.97 -9.88 14.35
N SER A 30 7.20 -10.20 14.70
CA SER A 30 8.02 -9.38 15.59
C SER A 30 8.32 -8.02 14.94
N VAL A 31 8.72 -7.04 15.75
CA VAL A 31 9.15 -5.71 15.26
C VAL A 31 10.33 -5.83 14.29
N VAL A 32 11.23 -6.79 14.51
CA VAL A 32 12.38 -7.03 13.64
C VAL A 32 11.93 -7.57 12.28
N GLU A 33 11.00 -8.51 12.24
CA GLU A 33 10.44 -9.04 10.99
C GLU A 33 9.65 -7.99 10.22
N LEU A 34 8.85 -7.17 10.90
CA LEU A 34 8.15 -6.03 10.29
C LEU A 34 9.13 -5.05 9.68
N ARG A 35 10.17 -4.65 10.43
CA ARG A 35 11.22 -3.76 9.93
C ARG A 35 11.92 -4.37 8.72
N GLN A 36 12.23 -5.66 8.76
CA GLN A 36 12.88 -6.33 7.64
C GLN A 36 11.99 -6.33 6.40
N ALA A 37 10.70 -6.67 6.53
CA ALA A 37 9.75 -6.65 5.42
C ALA A 37 9.59 -5.24 4.84
N ILE A 38 9.41 -4.22 5.70
CA ILE A 38 9.15 -2.84 5.28
C ILE A 38 10.41 -2.17 4.70
N CYS A 39 11.58 -2.34 5.30
CA CYS A 39 12.80 -1.64 4.89
C CYS A 39 13.57 -2.39 3.81
N ASN A 40 13.56 -3.73 3.83
CA ASN A 40 14.44 -4.54 2.99
C ASN A 40 13.70 -5.52 2.07
N GLY A 41 12.41 -5.80 2.33
CA GLY A 41 11.59 -6.64 1.46
C GLY A 41 11.03 -5.89 0.25
N GLU A 42 10.45 -6.64 -0.69
CA GLU A 42 9.67 -6.09 -1.79
C GLU A 42 8.42 -5.37 -1.26
N PRO A 43 8.06 -4.20 -1.82
CA PRO A 43 6.82 -3.52 -1.46
C PRO A 43 5.62 -4.42 -1.79
N PRO A 44 4.63 -4.54 -0.89
CA PRO A 44 3.47 -5.37 -1.17
C PRO A 44 2.64 -4.72 -2.28
N ARG A 45 1.96 -5.54 -3.07
CA ARG A 45 1.19 -5.12 -4.23
C ARG A 45 -0.02 -6.02 -4.39
N VAL A 46 -1.01 -5.55 -5.14
CA VAL A 46 -2.15 -6.39 -5.50
C VAL A 46 -1.64 -7.57 -6.33
N PRO A 47 -1.86 -8.83 -5.92
CA PRO A 47 -1.46 -10.00 -6.68
C PRO A 47 -2.01 -9.97 -8.12
N GLU A 48 -1.27 -10.53 -9.07
CA GLU A 48 -1.67 -10.52 -10.49
C GLU A 48 -2.89 -11.41 -10.75
N ASP A 49 -3.09 -12.44 -9.93
CA ASP A 49 -4.20 -13.38 -9.95
C ASP A 49 -5.49 -12.86 -9.31
N VAL A 50 -5.46 -11.69 -8.66
CA VAL A 50 -6.64 -11.08 -8.01
C VAL A 50 -7.22 -10.00 -8.92
N GLU A 51 -8.52 -10.12 -9.25
CA GLU A 51 -9.21 -9.08 -10.02
C GLU A 51 -9.34 -7.79 -9.19
N ALA A 52 -8.78 -6.70 -9.70
CA ALA A 52 -8.76 -5.40 -9.03
C ALA A 52 -8.78 -4.30 -10.09
N SER A 53 -9.45 -3.18 -9.78
CA SER A 53 -9.48 -2.06 -10.72
C SER A 53 -8.08 -1.47 -10.94
N PRO A 54 -7.78 -0.94 -12.14
CA PRO A 54 -6.51 -0.26 -12.41
C PRO A 54 -6.23 0.85 -11.41
N GLU A 55 -7.26 1.61 -11.01
CA GLU A 55 -7.11 2.72 -10.07
C GLU A 55 -6.72 2.25 -8.67
N LEU A 56 -7.19 1.08 -8.22
CA LEU A 56 -6.77 0.53 -6.94
C LEU A 56 -5.29 0.11 -7.01
N ARG A 57 -4.90 -0.58 -8.09
CA ARG A 57 -3.51 -1.02 -8.30
C ARG A 57 -2.55 0.16 -8.33
N GLU A 58 -2.89 1.21 -9.08
CA GLU A 58 -2.11 2.44 -9.19
C GLU A 58 -2.04 3.20 -7.87
N PHE A 59 -3.15 3.32 -7.15
CA PHE A 59 -3.18 4.00 -5.84
C PHE A 59 -2.29 3.29 -4.82
N VAL A 60 -2.41 1.96 -4.72
CA VAL A 60 -1.58 1.13 -3.83
C VAL A 60 -0.11 1.26 -4.20
N ALA A 61 0.24 1.20 -5.50
CA ALA A 61 1.61 1.37 -5.97
C ALA A 61 2.18 2.76 -5.65
N ALA A 62 1.37 3.82 -5.77
CA ALA A 62 1.77 5.18 -5.44
C ALA A 62 2.05 5.38 -3.95
N CYS A 63 1.26 4.74 -3.08
CA CYS A 63 1.44 4.74 -1.63
C CYS A 63 2.66 3.90 -1.19
N LEU A 64 2.86 2.75 -1.82
CA LEU A 64 3.86 1.75 -1.45
C LEU A 64 5.16 1.86 -2.25
N GLN A 65 5.45 3.04 -2.77
CA GLN A 65 6.76 3.33 -3.34
C GLN A 65 7.81 3.29 -2.22
N LYS A 66 8.80 2.41 -2.39
CA LYS A 66 9.91 2.16 -1.47
C LYS A 66 10.74 3.41 -1.22
N ASP A 67 11.09 4.13 -2.30
CA ASP A 67 11.80 5.40 -2.22
C ASP A 67 10.87 6.51 -1.68
N PRO A 68 11.13 7.05 -0.48
CA PRO A 68 10.28 8.08 0.13
C PRO A 68 10.15 9.34 -0.73
N TRP A 69 11.15 9.66 -1.55
CA TRP A 69 11.16 10.85 -2.41
C TRP A 69 10.30 10.68 -3.66
N ARG A 70 10.07 9.43 -4.07
CA ARG A 70 9.21 9.07 -5.21
C ARG A 70 7.80 8.67 -4.78
N ARG A 71 7.56 8.52 -3.48
CA ARG A 71 6.25 8.20 -2.92
C ARG A 71 5.29 9.36 -3.10
N ALA A 72 4.06 9.05 -3.47
CA ALA A 72 3.05 10.07 -3.67
C ALA A 72 2.82 10.87 -2.38
N THR A 73 2.64 12.18 -2.54
CA THR A 73 2.25 13.09 -1.47
C THR A 73 0.74 13.01 -1.25
N VAL A 74 0.27 13.42 -0.07
CA VAL A 74 -1.17 13.47 0.23
C VAL A 74 -1.96 14.30 -0.81
N PRO A 75 -1.51 15.50 -1.23
CA PRO A 75 -2.20 16.23 -2.30
C PRO A 75 -2.29 15.45 -3.61
N GLN A 76 -1.25 14.73 -4.03
CA GLN A 76 -1.30 13.90 -5.23
C GLN A 76 -2.31 12.75 -5.08
N LEU A 77 -2.37 12.10 -3.92
CA LEU A 77 -3.31 11.03 -3.64
C LEU A 77 -4.77 11.51 -3.61
N LEU A 78 -5.03 12.72 -3.11
CA LEU A 78 -6.37 13.31 -3.12
C LEU A 78 -6.92 13.58 -4.53
N HIS A 79 -6.03 13.76 -5.51
CA HIS A 79 -6.37 13.90 -6.93
C HIS A 79 -6.38 12.56 -7.69
N HIS A 80 -6.01 11.46 -7.05
CA HIS A 80 -5.98 10.15 -7.69
C HIS A 80 -7.38 9.67 -8.07
N SER A 81 -7.52 9.00 -9.22
CA SER A 81 -8.79 8.52 -9.78
C SER A 81 -9.60 7.67 -8.80
N LEU A 82 -8.93 6.84 -7.99
CA LEU A 82 -9.57 6.06 -6.93
C LEU A 82 -10.37 6.94 -5.94
N VAL A 83 -9.78 8.06 -5.51
CA VAL A 83 -10.38 8.96 -4.51
C VAL A 83 -11.43 9.87 -5.15
N THR A 84 -11.17 10.36 -6.36
CA THR A 84 -12.08 11.29 -7.04
C THR A 84 -13.33 10.61 -7.58
N ARG A 85 -13.26 9.32 -7.97
CA ARG A 85 -14.44 8.51 -8.33
C ARG A 85 -15.33 8.22 -7.13
N ALA A 86 -14.75 7.93 -5.96
CA ALA A 86 -15.51 7.62 -4.73
C ALA A 86 -16.24 8.83 -4.13
N ARG A 87 -15.99 10.05 -4.63
CA ARG A 87 -16.67 11.28 -4.20
C ARG A 87 -17.96 11.57 -4.97
N ARG A 88 -18.32 10.74 -5.94
CA ARG A 88 -19.60 10.80 -6.67
C ARG A 88 -20.58 9.81 -6.07
#